data_AF-A0A440AY18-F1
#
_entry.id   AF-A0A440AY18-F1
#
_cell.length_a   1.000
_cell.length_b   1.000
_cell.length_c   1.000
_cell.angle_alpha   90.00
_cell.angle_beta   90.00
_cell.angle_gamma   90.00
#
_symmetry.space_group_name_H-M   'P 1'
#
loop_
_entity.id
_entity.type
_entity.pdbx_description
1 polymer ?
#
loop_
_entity_poly.entity_id
_entity_poly.type
_entity_poly.pdbx_seq_one_letter_code
_entity_poly.pdbx_strand_id
1 'polypeptide(L)' 'MRNRFTNALLIQQGACNPSGIALTLHEACKECLAEGVDQRKDPAVRLITHQLAFLMNTRQIEDGLTEYSKLTAECEARK' A
#
# COMPACT_ATOMS: atom_id res chain seq x y z
N MET A 1 -12.61 16.66 6.29
CA MET A 1 -11.68 15.53 6.09
C MET A 1 -12.53 14.34 5.65
N ARG A 2 -12.20 13.68 4.53
CA ARG A 2 -12.87 12.41 4.15
C ARG A 2 -12.26 11.28 4.98
N ASN A 3 -13.07 10.34 5.47
CA ASN A 3 -12.57 9.19 6.24
C ASN A 3 -11.89 8.15 5.34
N ARG A 4 -11.11 7.23 5.94
CA ARG A 4 -10.38 6.17 5.22
C ARG A 4 -11.25 5.36 4.28
N PHE A 5 -12.51 5.07 4.63
CA PHE A 5 -13.41 4.27 3.80
C PHE A 5 -13.78 4.99 2.50
N THR A 6 -14.06 6.28 2.58
CA THR A 6 -14.33 7.11 1.39
C THR A 6 -13.09 7.19 0.49
N ASN A 7 -11.92 7.39 1.10
CA ASN A 7 -10.66 7.47 0.37
C ASN A 7 -10.32 6.15 -0.33
N ALA A 8 -10.56 5.01 0.33
CA ALA A 8 -10.34 3.69 -0.25
C ALA A 8 -11.18 3.50 -1.53
N LEU A 9 -12.47 3.84 -1.50
CA LEU A 9 -13.35 3.73 -2.67
C LEU A 9 -12.91 4.64 -3.83
N LEU A 10 -12.47 5.86 -3.54
CA LEU A 10 -11.96 6.79 -4.57
C LEU A 10 -10.67 6.27 -5.20
N ILE A 11 -9.78 5.68 -4.41
CA ILE A 11 -8.54 5.09 -4.93
C ILE A 11 -8.82 3.96 -5.92
N GLN A 12 -9.86 3.16 -5.67
CA GLN A 12 -10.28 2.09 -6.59
C GLN A 12 -10.86 2.62 -7.92
N GLN A 13 -11.16 3.91 -8.05
CA GLN A 13 -11.64 4.53 -9.30
C GLN A 13 -10.51 4.86 -10.28
N GLY A 14 -9.30 4.29 -10.08
CA GLY A 14 -8.18 4.44 -11.00
C GLY A 14 -7.11 5.42 -10.53
N ALA A 15 -6.94 5.62 -9.22
CA ALA A 15 -5.81 6.40 -8.71
C ALA A 15 -4.48 5.75 -9.15
N CYS A 16 -3.61 6.54 -9.79
CA CYS A 16 -2.37 6.06 -10.41
C CYS A 16 -1.09 6.71 -9.85
N ASN A 17 -1.20 7.63 -8.89
CA ASN A 17 -0.05 8.29 -8.25
C ASN A 17 0.37 7.54 -6.98
N PRO A 18 1.50 6.80 -6.97
CA PRO A 18 1.93 6.01 -5.81
C PRO A 18 2.16 6.85 -4.56
N SER A 19 2.75 8.05 -4.69
CA SER A 19 3.03 8.94 -3.56
C SER A 19 1.75 9.43 -2.88
N GLY A 20 0.73 9.76 -3.68
CA GLY A 20 -0.57 10.16 -3.16
C GLY A 20 -1.26 9.01 -2.42
N ILE A 21 -1.22 7.80 -3.01
CA ILE A 21 -1.81 6.60 -2.39
C ILE A 21 -1.07 6.23 -1.10
N ALA A 22 0.25 6.33 -1.07
CA ALA A 22 1.06 6.08 0.13
C ALA A 22 0.75 7.07 1.27
N LEU A 23 0.56 8.36 0.95
CA LEU A 23 0.12 9.34 1.94
C LEU A 23 -1.27 8.99 2.49
N THR A 24 -2.22 8.66 1.63
CA THR A 24 -3.56 8.24 2.05
C THR A 24 -3.53 6.96 2.89
N LEU A 25 -2.63 6.02 2.59
CA LEU A 25 -2.41 4.83 3.41
C LEU A 25 -1.94 5.20 4.83
N HIS A 26 -0.97 6.11 4.93
CA HIS A 26 -0.48 6.59 6.22
C HIS A 26 -1.60 7.24 7.05
N GLU A 27 -2.41 8.09 6.44
CA GLU A 27 -3.56 8.72 7.09
C GLU A 27 -4.59 7.69 7.56
N ALA A 28 -4.92 6.69 6.74
CA ALA A 28 -5.84 5.62 7.11
C ALA A 28 -5.33 4.77 8.29
N CYS A 29 -4.03 4.48 8.34
CA CYS A 29 -3.42 3.81 9.50
C CYS A 29 -3.50 4.66 10.77
N LYS A 30 -3.34 5.99 10.66
CA LYS A 30 -3.52 6.90 11.81
C LYS A 30 -4.95 6.92 12.32
N GLU A 31 -5.96 6.89 11.44
CA GLU A 31 -7.35 6.74 11.84
C GLU A 31 -7.57 5.41 12.59
N CYS A 32 -7.02 4.30 12.08
CA CYS A 32 -7.10 3.00 12.74
C CYS A 32 -6.51 3.02 14.15
N LEU A 33 -5.32 3.63 14.30
CA LEU A 33 -4.65 3.77 15.59
C LEU A 33 -5.48 4.59 16.58
N ALA A 34 -6.05 5.71 16.13
CA ALA A 34 -6.91 6.56 16.97
C ALA A 34 -8.18 5.83 17.43
N GLU A 35 -8.69 4.90 16.63
CA GLU A 35 -9.88 4.08 16.93
C GLU A 35 -9.54 2.77 17.67
N GLY A 36 -8.26 2.44 17.87
CA GLY A 36 -7.83 1.20 18.52
C GLY A 36 -8.09 -0.07 17.70
N VAL A 37 -8.16 0.04 16.37
CA VAL A 37 -8.41 -1.09 15.46
C VAL A 37 -7.13 -1.59 14.78
N ASP A 38 -7.03 -2.90 14.53
CA ASP A 38 -5.89 -3.49 13.82
C ASP A 38 -5.91 -3.11 12.34
N GLN A 39 -5.03 -2.21 11.95
CA GLN A 39 -4.86 -1.71 10.58
C GLN A 39 -4.68 -2.84 9.54
N ARG A 40 -4.13 -4.00 9.90
CA ARG A 40 -3.94 -5.13 8.97
C ARG A 40 -5.26 -5.82 8.60
N LYS A 41 -6.29 -5.64 9.42
CA LYS A 41 -7.63 -6.21 9.25
C LYS A 41 -8.64 -5.19 8.74
N ASP A 42 -8.32 -3.88 8.80
CA ASP A 42 -9.19 -2.81 8.33
C ASP A 42 -9.38 -2.88 6.80
N PRO A 43 -10.63 -2.88 6.29
CA PRO A 43 -10.88 -3.06 4.86
C PRO A 43 -10.42 -1.86 4.02
N ALA A 44 -10.46 -0.64 4.56
CA ALA A 44 -9.99 0.54 3.82
C ALA A 44 -8.47 0.50 3.64
N VAL A 45 -7.73 0.21 4.71
CA VAL A 45 -6.27 0.04 4.66
C VAL A 45 -5.91 -1.03 3.62
N ARG A 46 -6.57 -2.19 3.66
CA ARG A 46 -6.31 -3.29 2.71
C ARG A 46 -6.56 -2.90 1.25
N LEU A 47 -7.63 -2.17 0.95
CA LEU A 47 -7.92 -1.71 -0.42
C LEU A 47 -6.91 -0.66 -0.91
N ILE A 48 -6.54 0.28 -0.05
CA ILE A 48 -5.53 1.30 -0.38
C ILE A 48 -4.19 0.61 -0.66
N THR A 49 -3.77 -0.31 0.21
CA THR A 49 -2.56 -1.11 0.02
C THR A 49 -2.62 -1.93 -1.27
N HIS A 50 -3.76 -2.55 -1.60
CA HIS A 50 -3.91 -3.32 -2.83
C HIS A 50 -3.62 -2.48 -4.08
N GLN A 51 -4.15 -1.26 -4.17
CA GLN A 51 -3.88 -0.39 -5.34
C GLN A 51 -2.40 -0.01 -5.42
N LEU A 52 -1.76 0.32 -4.29
CA LEU A 52 -0.33 0.62 -4.27
C LEU A 52 0.50 -0.60 -4.68
N ALA A 53 0.17 -1.77 -4.13
CA ALA A 53 0.82 -3.05 -4.43
C ALA A 53 0.69 -3.44 -5.91
N PHE A 54 -0.47 -3.17 -6.52
CA PHE A 54 -0.71 -3.34 -7.94
C PHE A 54 0.18 -2.44 -8.80
N LEU A 55 0.24 -1.14 -8.48
CA LEU A 55 1.09 -0.18 -9.22
C LEU A 55 2.58 -0.51 -9.10
N MET A 56 3.01 -1.05 -7.97
CA MET A 56 4.41 -1.44 -7.72
C MET A 56 4.74 -2.86 -8.21
N ASN A 57 3.78 -3.56 -8.83
CA ASN A 57 3.92 -4.94 -9.31
C ASN A 57 4.48 -5.93 -8.26
N THR A 58 4.09 -5.74 -6.99
CA THR A 58 4.60 -6.55 -5.86
C THR A 58 4.31 -8.05 -6.01
N ARG A 59 3.26 -8.42 -6.75
CA ARG A 59 2.96 -9.81 -7.09
C ARG A 59 4.13 -10.51 -7.79
N GLN A 60 4.87 -9.82 -8.66
CA GLN A 60 6.06 -10.40 -9.31
C GLN A 60 7.16 -10.78 -8.30
N ILE A 61 7.20 -10.07 -7.16
CA ILE A 61 8.12 -10.36 -6.06
C ILE A 61 7.65 -11.62 -5.31
N GLU A 62 6.34 -11.78 -5.11
CA GLU A 62 5.73 -12.92 -4.42
C GLU A 62 5.80 -14.22 -5.24
N ASP A 63 5.61 -14.12 -6.55
CA ASP A 63 5.53 -15.28 -7.46
C ASP A 63 6.89 -15.96 -7.72
N GLY A 64 8.03 -15.42 -7.23
CA GLY A 64 9.33 -16.09 -7.38
C GLY A 64 10.51 -15.52 -6.58
N LEU A 65 11.28 -16.42 -5.94
CA LEU A 65 12.50 -16.10 -5.17
C LEU A 65 13.56 -15.34 -5.99
N THR A 66 13.54 -15.50 -7.31
CA THR A 66 14.46 -14.83 -8.23
C THR A 66 14.28 -13.32 -8.24
N GLU A 67 13.04 -12.82 -8.25
CA GLU A 67 12.79 -11.38 -8.32
C GLU A 67 13.14 -10.69 -7.00
N TYR A 68 12.73 -11.30 -5.89
CA TYR A 68 13.13 -10.85 -4.55
C TYR A 68 14.65 -10.72 -4.43
N SER A 69 15.40 -11.77 -4.80
CA SER A 69 16.85 -11.79 -4.68
C SER A 69 17.54 -10.72 -5.54
N LYS A 70 17.03 -10.47 -6.76
CA LYS A 70 17.54 -9.40 -7.64
C LYS A 70 17.36 -8.02 -7.02
N LEU A 71 16.13 -7.71 -6.59
CA LEU A 71 15.82 -6.43 -5.97
C LEU A 71 16.65 -6.20 -4.70
N THR A 72 16.84 -7.24 -3.87
CA THR A 72 17.73 -7.18 -2.70
C THR A 72 19.17 -6.85 -3.11
N ALA A 73 19.74 -7.57 -4.09
CA ALA A 73 21.10 -7.33 -4.54
C ALA A 73 21.29 -5.92 -5.13
N GLU A 74 20.30 -5.41 -5.87
CA GLU A 74 20.32 -4.03 -6.38
C GLU A 74 20.34 -2.98 -5.26
N CYS A 75 19.55 -3.18 -4.20
CA CYS A 75 19.59 -2.32 -3.02
C CYS A 75 20.96 -2.40 -2.31
N GLU A 76 21.50 -3.60 -2.12
CA GLU A 76 22.80 -3.78 -1.45
C GLU A 76 23.97 -3.15 -2.20
N ALA A 77 23.91 -3.08 -3.53
CA ALA A 77 24.94 -2.44 -4.35
C ALA A 77 24.94 -0.90 -4.25
N ARG A 78 23.87 -0.28 -3.73
CA ARG A 78 23.66 1.19 -3.71
C ARG A 78 23.59 1.79 -2.29
N LYS A 79 23.68 0.96 -1.25
CA LYS A 79 23.61 1.41 0.14
C LYS A 79 24.90 2.09 0.62
#